data_AF-A0A7R9VTE5-F1
#
_entry.id   AF-A0A7R9VTE5-F1
#
_cell.length_a   1.000
_cell.length_b   1.000
_cell.length_c   1.000
_cell.angle_alpha   90.00
_cell.angle_beta   90.00
_cell.angle_gamma   90.00
#
_symmetry.space_group_name_H-M   'P 1'
#
loop_
_entity.id
_entity.type
_entity.pdbx_description
1 polymer ?
#
loop_
_entity_poly.entity_id
_entity_poly.type
_entity_poly.pdbx_seq_one_letter_code
_entity_poly.pdbx_strand_id
1 'polypeptide(L)'
;AVVLDDMAKYELSLGAYREALRIRKLNYGLDHMHVADTLQCMGNVECVTDRQEDALDHFRMSIDIRERLLEQRPEWGGGVEGSSSSEEHDPFIVPRSEPPPISEELSVQYGKLIESYEEALPLTKLLNGDDTK
;
A
#
# COMPACT_ATOMS: atom_id res chain seq x y z
N ALA A 1 31.93 -10.71 6.70
CA ALA A 1 31.85 -11.01 5.25
C ALA A 1 30.41 -11.13 4.77
N VAL A 2 29.54 -11.88 5.46
CA VAL A 2 28.12 -12.05 5.09
C VAL A 2 27.32 -10.74 5.06
N VAL A 3 27.48 -9.88 6.07
CA VAL A 3 26.72 -8.61 6.18
C VAL A 3 26.96 -7.63 5.01
N LEU A 4 28.17 -7.60 4.45
CA LEU A 4 28.51 -6.75 3.28
C LEU A 4 27.85 -7.25 1.99
N ASP A 5 27.74 -8.57 1.84
CA ASP A 5 27.10 -9.20 0.69
C ASP A 5 25.57 -8.95 0.71
N ASP A 6 24.97 -9.00 1.90
CA ASP A 6 23.55 -8.72 2.07
C ASP A 6 23.23 -7.24 1.84
N MET A 7 24.04 -6.31 2.37
CA MET A 7 23.91 -4.88 2.07
C MET A 7 23.96 -4.58 0.56
N ALA A 8 24.88 -5.21 -0.18
CA ALA A 8 24.97 -5.02 -1.63
C ALA A 8 23.71 -5.54 -2.36
N LYS A 9 23.11 -6.64 -1.91
CA LYS A 9 21.86 -7.18 -2.47
C LYS A 9 20.67 -6.27 -2.19
N TYR A 10 20.58 -5.69 -1.00
CA TYR A 10 19.48 -4.78 -0.66
C TYR A 10 19.55 -3.49 -1.48
N GLU A 11 20.74 -2.93 -1.69
CA GLU A 11 20.92 -1.76 -2.56
C GLU A 11 20.52 -2.04 -4.02
N LEU A 12 20.91 -3.22 -4.54
CA LEU A 12 20.47 -3.64 -5.87
C LEU A 12 18.94 -3.82 -5.94
N SER A 13 18.33 -4.34 -4.88
CA SER A 13 16.88 -4.48 -4.75
C SER A 13 16.18 -3.12 -4.78
N LEU A 14 16.66 -2.14 -3.99
CA LEU A 14 16.13 -0.77 -4.00
C LEU A 14 16.30 -0.12 -5.37
N GLY A 15 17.42 -0.35 -6.06
CA GLY A 15 17.62 0.11 -7.43
C GLY A 15 16.58 -0.45 -8.41
N ALA A 16 16.30 -1.76 -8.33
CA ALA A 16 15.28 -2.41 -9.14
C ALA A 16 13.87 -1.88 -8.84
N TYR A 17 13.53 -1.69 -7.55
CA TYR A 17 12.23 -1.15 -7.16
C TYR A 17 12.05 0.31 -7.60
N ARG A 18 13.09 1.15 -7.55
CA ARG A 18 13.04 2.52 -8.07
C ARG A 18 12.73 2.57 -9.55
N GLU A 19 13.34 1.69 -10.36
CA GLU A 19 13.00 1.63 -11.78
C GLU A 19 11.62 1.05 -12.05
N ALA A 20 11.22 0.02 -11.30
CA ALA A 20 9.85 -0.50 -11.35
C ALA A 20 8.83 0.60 -11.00
N LEU A 21 9.11 1.41 -9.97
CA LEU A 21 8.28 2.53 -9.56
C LEU A 21 8.17 3.56 -10.69
N ARG A 22 9.29 3.91 -11.34
CA ARG A 22 9.30 4.85 -12.47
C ARG A 22 8.45 4.35 -13.64
N ILE A 23 8.61 3.08 -14.02
CA ILE A 23 7.85 2.46 -15.11
C ILE A 23 6.36 2.38 -14.75
N ARG A 24 6.03 1.96 -13.53
CA ARG A 24 4.63 1.86 -13.06
C ARG A 24 3.95 3.23 -13.02
N LYS A 25 4.63 4.26 -12.53
CA LYS A 25 4.14 5.65 -12.56
C LYS A 25 3.87 6.15 -13.98
N LEU A 26 4.74 5.79 -14.93
CA LEU A 26 4.57 6.19 -16.33
C LEU A 26 3.40 5.47 -17.02
N ASN A 27 3.17 4.19 -16.71
CA ASN A 27 2.14 3.38 -17.36
C ASN A 27 0.76 3.53 -16.72
N TYR A 28 0.70 3.62 -15.40
CA TYR A 28 -0.55 3.58 -14.63
C TYR A 28 -0.91 4.89 -13.95
N GLY A 29 -0.01 5.86 -13.92
CA GLY A 29 -0.16 7.10 -13.15
C GLY A 29 0.33 6.98 -11.71
N LEU A 30 0.22 8.09 -10.96
CA LEU A 30 0.69 8.16 -9.57
C LEU A 30 -0.23 7.41 -8.59
N ASP A 31 -1.52 7.32 -8.91
CA ASP A 31 -2.56 6.81 -8.02
C ASP A 31 -3.03 5.45 -8.51
N HIS A 32 -2.14 4.47 -8.42
CA HIS A 32 -2.41 3.11 -8.84
C HIS A 32 -1.90 2.10 -7.81
N MET A 33 -2.62 0.99 -7.65
CA MET A 33 -2.29 -0.05 -6.66
C MET A 33 -0.86 -0.54 -6.78
N HIS A 34 -0.40 -0.80 -8.01
CA HIS A 34 0.98 -1.24 -8.27
C HIS A 34 2.05 -0.22 -7.82
N VAL A 35 1.74 1.08 -7.79
CA VAL A 35 2.66 2.09 -7.26
C VAL A 35 2.73 1.97 -5.73
N ALA A 36 1.59 1.84 -5.06
CA ALA A 36 1.52 1.58 -3.62
C ALA A 36 2.25 0.29 -3.21
N ASP A 37 2.08 -0.80 -3.96
CA ASP A 37 2.75 -2.08 -3.68
C ASP A 37 4.27 -1.96 -3.80
N THR A 38 4.78 -1.23 -4.81
CA THR A 38 6.22 -1.00 -4.95
C THR A 38 6.77 -0.19 -3.77
N LEU A 39 6.06 0.84 -3.33
CA LEU A 39 6.46 1.64 -2.17
C LEU A 39 6.49 0.79 -0.89
N GLN A 40 5.49 -0.08 -0.69
CA GLN A 40 5.49 -1.03 0.43
C GLN A 40 6.70 -1.97 0.38
N CYS A 41 7.04 -2.52 -0.79
CA CYS A 41 8.22 -3.37 -0.92
C CYS A 41 9.53 -2.62 -0.62
N MET A 42 9.64 -1.36 -1.03
CA MET A 42 10.79 -0.52 -0.71
C MET A 42 10.91 -0.30 0.81
N GLY A 43 9.81 0.03 1.48
CA GLY A 43 9.78 0.20 2.94
C GLY A 43 10.19 -1.08 3.68
N ASN A 44 9.77 -2.26 3.21
CA ASN A 44 10.20 -3.54 3.79
C ASN A 44 11.71 -3.77 3.67
N VAL A 45 12.32 -3.44 2.52
CA VAL A 45 13.77 -3.56 2.32
C VAL A 45 14.52 -2.55 3.19
N GLU A 46 13.97 -1.36 3.37
CA GLU A 46 14.53 -0.30 4.22
C GLU A 46 14.48 -0.66 5.71
N CYS A 47 13.40 -1.29 6.18
CA CYS A 47 13.33 -1.87 7.53
C CYS A 47 14.44 -2.90 7.78
N VAL A 48 14.78 -3.72 6.77
CA VAL A 48 15.85 -4.73 6.89
C VAL A 48 17.26 -4.11 6.82
N THR A 49 17.39 -2.93 6.21
CA THR A 49 18.66 -2.21 6.07
C THR A 49 18.88 -1.14 7.13
N ASP A 50 18.10 -1.16 8.21
CA ASP A 50 18.17 -0.19 9.33
C ASP A 50 17.88 1.26 8.90
N ARG A 51 17.18 1.44 7.77
CA ARG A 51 16.73 2.73 7.24
C ARG A 51 15.29 3.00 7.63
N GLN A 52 15.04 3.05 8.93
CA GLN A 52 13.68 3.15 9.47
C GLN A 52 12.94 4.42 9.02
N GLU A 53 13.63 5.55 8.93
CA GLU A 53 13.03 6.84 8.52
C GLU A 53 12.54 6.78 7.07
N ASP A 54 13.39 6.31 6.15
CA ASP A 54 13.02 6.12 4.75
C ASP A 54 11.86 5.12 4.61
N ALA A 55 11.89 4.04 5.41
CA ALA A 55 10.84 3.01 5.39
C ALA A 55 9.47 3.59 5.78
N LEU A 56 9.42 4.42 6.83
CA LEU A 56 8.20 5.08 7.26
C LEU A 56 7.64 6.02 6.19
N ASP A 57 8.51 6.78 5.52
CA ASP A 57 8.09 7.67 4.44
C ASP A 57 7.49 6.87 3.27
N HIS A 58 8.11 5.76 2.87
CA HIS A 58 7.58 4.90 1.80
C HIS A 58 6.28 4.21 2.19
N PHE A 59 6.15 3.72 3.43
CA PHE A 59 4.89 3.16 3.92
C PHE A 59 3.78 4.20 3.95
N ARG A 60 4.07 5.41 4.44
CA ARG A 60 3.11 6.51 4.46
C ARG A 60 2.63 6.88 3.05
N MET A 61 3.54 6.98 2.08
CA MET A 61 3.15 7.22 0.69
C MET A 61 2.30 6.09 0.11
N SER A 62 2.57 4.83 0.47
CA SER A 62 1.77 3.67 0.06
C SER A 62 0.35 3.73 0.64
N ILE A 63 0.22 4.07 1.93
CA ILE A 63 -1.06 4.25 2.61
C ILE A 63 -1.87 5.36 1.94
N ASP A 64 -1.27 6.53 1.74
CA ASP A 64 -1.94 7.69 1.12
C ASP A 64 -2.50 7.37 -0.27
N ILE A 65 -1.76 6.62 -1.10
CA ILE A 65 -2.26 6.18 -2.41
C ILE A 65 -3.45 5.22 -2.25
N ARG A 66 -3.38 4.27 -1.31
CA ARG A 66 -4.47 3.31 -1.07
C ARG A 66 -5.71 3.99 -0.51
N GLU A 67 -5.56 4.96 0.40
CA GLU A 67 -6.64 5.80 0.90
C GLU A 67 -7.30 6.60 -0.23
N ARG A 68 -6.52 7.28 -1.07
CA ARG A 68 -7.05 8.00 -2.23
C ARG A 68 -7.76 7.09 -3.23
N LEU A 69 -7.32 5.84 -3.39
CA LEU A 69 -8.00 4.86 -4.23
C LEU A 69 -9.33 4.39 -3.61
N LEU A 70 -9.39 4.25 -2.28
CA LEU A 70 -10.60 3.93 -1.53
C LEU A 70 -11.61 5.09 -1.58
N GLU A 71 -11.17 6.33 -1.39
CA GLU A 71 -11.99 7.54 -1.46
C GLU A 71 -12.59 7.75 -2.85
N GLN A 72 -11.81 7.48 -3.91
CA GLN A 72 -12.31 7.50 -5.30
C GLN A 72 -13.37 6.42 -5.58
N ARG A 73 -13.52 5.45 -4.67
CA ARG A 73 -14.51 4.37 -4.75
C ARG A 73 -15.56 4.53 -3.62
N PRO A 74 -16.44 5.54 -3.69
CA PRO A 74 -17.35 5.92 -2.59
C PRO A 74 -18.43 4.88 -2.26
N GLU A 75 -18.57 3.82 -3.06
CA GLU A 75 -19.57 2.76 -2.86
C GLU A 75 -19.26 1.77 -1.71
N TRP A 76 -18.13 1.91 -1.04
CA TRP A 76 -17.70 0.95 -0.01
C TRP A 76 -17.67 1.52 1.43
N GLY A 77 -17.86 2.84 1.59
CA GLY A 77 -17.84 3.50 2.89
C GLY A 77 -19.19 3.49 3.60
N GLY A 78 -19.60 2.36 4.20
CA GLY A 78 -20.65 2.35 5.21
C GLY A 78 -21.64 1.19 5.08
N GLY A 79 -21.65 0.30 6.06
CA GLY A 79 -22.82 -0.55 6.28
C GLY A 79 -23.96 0.29 6.86
N VAL A 80 -25.15 0.24 6.24
CA VAL A 80 -26.45 -0.13 6.85
C VAL A 80 -27.58 -0.13 5.81
N GLU A 81 -28.33 -1.24 5.82
CA GLU A 81 -29.79 -1.37 5.77
C GLU A 81 -30.63 -0.69 4.65
N GLY A 82 -31.30 -1.57 3.88
CA GLY A 82 -32.74 -1.47 3.64
C GLY A 82 -33.22 -0.42 2.64
N SER A 83 -33.51 -0.86 1.41
CA SER A 83 -34.64 -0.34 0.62
C SER A 83 -35.04 -1.37 -0.43
N SER A 84 -36.11 -2.09 -0.11
CA SER A 84 -37.01 -2.68 -1.10
C SER A 84 -37.36 -1.66 -2.18
N SER A 85 -37.28 -2.06 -3.44
CA SER A 85 -38.33 -1.73 -4.40
C SER A 85 -38.33 -2.78 -5.50
N SER A 86 -39.39 -3.56 -5.50
CA SER A 86 -40.00 -4.17 -6.68
C SER A 86 -39.94 -3.20 -7.85
N GLU A 87 -39.59 -3.65 -9.06
CA GLU A 87 -40.41 -3.50 -10.28
C GLU A 87 -39.61 -3.78 -11.57
N GLU A 88 -40.18 -4.73 -12.34
CA GLU A 88 -40.25 -4.79 -13.81
C GLU A 88 -39.04 -5.34 -14.61
N HIS A 89 -39.36 -6.42 -15.33
CA HIS A 89 -38.57 -7.15 -16.32
C HIS A 89 -38.06 -6.25 -17.47
N ASP A 90 -36.75 -6.21 -17.68
CA ASP A 90 -36.15 -5.88 -18.98
C ASP A 90 -35.09 -6.96 -19.35
N PRO A 91 -35.32 -7.78 -20.39
CA PRO A 91 -34.41 -8.88 -20.76
C PRO A 91 -33.15 -8.42 -21.52
N PHE A 92 -32.90 -7.11 -21.67
CA PHE A 92 -31.71 -6.59 -22.36
C PHE A 92 -30.89 -5.57 -21.55
N ILE A 93 -30.91 -5.66 -20.22
CA ILE A 93 -29.83 -5.09 -19.42
C ILE A 93 -28.70 -6.12 -19.42
N VAL A 94 -27.68 -5.86 -20.25
CA VAL A 94 -26.36 -6.47 -20.04
C VAL A 94 -26.01 -6.17 -18.59
N PRO A 95 -25.82 -7.16 -17.69
CA PRO A 95 -25.38 -6.84 -16.35
C PRO A 95 -24.08 -6.07 -16.55
N ARG A 96 -24.13 -4.79 -16.22
CA ARG A 96 -22.96 -3.92 -16.15
C ARG A 96 -22.14 -4.60 -15.07
N SER A 97 -21.24 -5.49 -15.48
CA SER A 97 -20.48 -6.40 -14.63
C SER A 97 -20.12 -5.62 -13.40
N GLU A 98 -20.72 -5.97 -12.26
CA GLU A 98 -20.48 -5.25 -11.02
C GLU A 98 -18.95 -5.18 -10.88
N PRO A 99 -18.36 -3.97 -10.76
CA PRO A 99 -16.93 -3.89 -10.55
C PRO A 99 -16.66 -4.72 -9.30
N PRO A 100 -15.70 -5.66 -9.36
CA PRO A 100 -15.54 -6.68 -8.33
C PRO A 100 -15.56 -6.01 -6.95
N PRO A 101 -16.25 -6.59 -5.95
CA PRO A 101 -16.14 -6.10 -4.58
C PRO A 101 -14.65 -5.95 -4.28
N ILE A 102 -14.26 -4.90 -3.56
CA ILE A 102 -12.87 -4.73 -3.13
C ILE A 102 -12.39 -6.10 -2.69
N SER A 103 -11.43 -6.67 -3.42
CA SER A 103 -11.03 -8.05 -3.16
C SER A 103 -10.70 -8.10 -1.68
N GLU A 104 -11.21 -9.09 -0.96
CA GLU A 104 -10.88 -9.30 0.45
C GLU A 104 -9.36 -9.19 0.67
N GLU A 105 -8.61 -9.60 -0.35
CA GLU A 105 -7.19 -9.41 -0.56
C GLU A 105 -6.68 -7.96 -0.40
N LEU A 106 -7.35 -6.94 -0.94
CA LEU A 106 -6.94 -5.54 -0.78
C LEU A 106 -7.13 -5.06 0.66
N SER A 107 -8.22 -5.44 1.32
CA SER A 107 -8.46 -5.14 2.73
C SER A 107 -7.38 -5.79 3.63
N VAL A 108 -7.06 -7.05 3.36
CA VAL A 108 -5.99 -7.78 4.05
C VAL A 108 -4.62 -7.15 3.79
N GLN A 109 -4.34 -6.73 2.55
CA GLN A 109 -3.08 -6.06 2.20
C GLN A 109 -2.95 -4.68 2.87
N TYR A 110 -4.06 -3.96 3.01
CA TYR A 110 -4.10 -2.69 3.72
C TYR A 110 -3.83 -2.87 5.22
N GLY A 111 -4.46 -3.87 5.86
CA GLY A 111 -4.19 -4.21 7.26
C GLY A 111 -2.73 -4.56 7.52
N LYS A 112 -2.14 -5.43 6.69
CA LYS A 112 -0.71 -5.78 6.79
C LYS A 112 0.23 -4.58 6.63
N LEU A 113 -0.15 -3.62 5.79
CA LEU A 113 0.64 -2.40 5.59
C LEU A 113 0.58 -1.51 6.84
N ILE A 114 -0.58 -1.37 7.46
CA ILE A 114 -0.73 -0.63 8.73
C ILE A 114 0.10 -1.29 9.82
N GLU A 115 0.03 -2.62 9.97
CA GLU A 115 0.86 -3.36 10.92
C GLU A 115 2.35 -3.11 10.69
N SER A 116 2.80 -3.18 9.43
CA SER A 116 4.21 -2.93 9.07
C SER A 116 4.65 -1.49 9.41
N TYR A 117 3.76 -0.52 9.19
CA TYR A 117 3.99 0.89 9.56
C TYR A 117 4.04 1.08 11.08
N GLU A 118 3.13 0.45 11.83
CA GLU A 118 3.08 0.51 13.29
C GLU A 118 4.30 -0.14 13.93
N GLU A 119 4.83 -1.24 13.38
CA GLU A 119 6.06 -1.88 13.84
C GLU A 119 7.30 -0.99 13.62
N ALA A 120 7.34 -0.22 12.52
CA ALA A 120 8.43 0.71 12.25
C ALA A 120 8.40 1.97 13.15
N LEU A 121 7.24 2.30 13.72
CA LEU A 121 7.01 3.51 14.53
C LEU A 121 7.73 3.55 15.90
N PRO A 122 7.74 2.49 16.74
CA PRO A 122 8.47 2.49 18.01
C PRO A 122 9.99 2.40 17.83
N LEU A 123 10.47 1.81 16.72
CA LEU A 123 11.91 1.69 16.45
C LEU A 123 12.54 3.06 16.18
N THR A 124 11.85 3.97 15.49
CA THR A 124 12.32 5.35 15.36
C THR A 124 12.36 6.11 16.67
N LYS A 125 11.43 5.85 17.60
CA LYS A 125 11.46 6.45 18.96
C LYS A 125 12.62 5.93 19.80
N LEU A 126 13.03 4.67 19.62
CA LEU A 126 14.21 4.11 20.29
C LEU A 126 15.51 4.69 19.72
N LEU A 127 15.59 4.84 18.39
CA LEU A 127 16.73 5.48 17.72
C LEU A 127 16.85 6.97 18.06
N ASN A 128 15.73 7.69 18.16
CA ASN A 128 15.71 9.13 18.44
C ASN A 128 15.61 9.48 19.94
N GLY A 129 15.59 8.47 20.84
CA GLY A 129 15.15 8.62 22.23
C GLY A 129 16.15 8.36 23.34
N ASP A 130 17.39 7.92 23.06
CA ASP A 130 18.41 7.65 24.09
C ASP A 130 19.58 8.67 24.10
N ASP A 131 19.38 9.87 23.54
CA ASP A 131 20.35 10.98 23.55
C ASP A 131 19.90 12.21 24.36
N THR A 132 18.95 12.05 25.30
CA THR A 132 18.68 13.09 26.31
C THR A 132 19.27 12.70 27.65
N LYS A 133 20.50 13.16 27.88
CA LYS A 133 21.19 13.25 29.17
C LYS A 133 20.35 13.91 30.26
#